data_AF-A0A7D7VLW1-F1
#
_entry.id   AF-A0A7D7VLW1-F1
#
_cell.length_a   1.000
_cell.length_b   1.000
_cell.length_c   1.000
_cell.angle_alpha   90.00
_cell.angle_beta   90.00
_cell.angle_gamma   90.00
#
_symmetry.space_group_name_H-M   'P 1'
#
loop_
_entity.id
_entity.type
_entity.pdbx_description
1 polymer ?
#
loop_
_entity_poly.entity_id
_entity_poly.type
_entity_poly.pdbx_seq_one_letter_code
_entity_poly.pdbx_strand_id
1 'polypeptide(L)'
;MIKSLNLNLTFAALLLFTPTLFADEQNLLPIDGSLTDLTGDDPYYYTTDQVIDDENAQKNVVGTGRVKMTHSQVPHLPAFSGYMNTNYTYRFVNVTEQTMTFIGEGKHGLWRVQDNGTIREYRKKGTQGLPKGADLFHKKHASVIANQYGSFIPEESWDGYKHPHQEVAEDGNLNFIDLPLNHPKYKGKYADHVPVDLPHFYCTMSANQYPYARKAIDFAFEQPAAGKVGPLGKRAGLDVNELYTKVLRLEQFPDARSWINVGGKDASTVNWQAVDESKTNTEYYLIERPFFNEPYLFVTAVYDNDDNKDFQYVRPDGEYYDFLKGKKAAVKTEVTQEPRFHIEGGKLAAAKGLPIYGVHHPDRAAFGGGGACPLKGGDWSNYPKTTGAAGWPTNYEEITPLCDGVLVDIKFYANLNGNDWSDPNAYLANAAHGTQEVEYKMEPGTYGTFTDDYNVKRGAKNPDAMAVPDSVTLKYPTVQKPVMPGN
;
A
#
# COMPACT_ATOMS: atom_id res chain seq x y z
N MET A 1 -20.82 56.81 -73.32
CA MET A 1 -19.48 57.32 -73.68
C MET A 1 -18.46 56.62 -72.80
N ILE A 2 -17.60 55.82 -73.45
CA ILE A 2 -16.16 55.61 -73.19
C ILE A 2 -15.71 55.21 -71.76
N LYS A 3 -15.20 53.96 -71.71
CA LYS A 3 -14.00 53.39 -71.01
C LYS A 3 -13.89 53.60 -69.49
N SER A 4 -13.41 52.68 -68.67
CA SER A 4 -12.65 51.42 -68.75
C SER A 4 -12.46 50.96 -67.26
N LEU A 5 -12.05 49.78 -66.83
CA LEU A 5 -11.07 48.78 -67.27
C LEU A 5 -11.28 47.55 -66.33
N ASN A 6 -11.58 46.35 -66.86
CA ASN A 6 -10.75 45.12 -66.83
C ASN A 6 -10.05 44.70 -65.52
N LEU A 7 -10.39 43.50 -65.00
CA LEU A 7 -9.62 42.23 -65.08
C LEU A 7 -10.34 41.17 -64.19
N ASN A 8 -11.03 40.17 -64.75
CA ASN A 8 -10.58 38.78 -64.96
C ASN A 8 -9.80 38.12 -63.80
N LEU A 9 -10.37 37.09 -63.15
CA LEU A 9 -9.92 35.69 -63.34
C LEU A 9 -10.87 34.64 -62.69
N THR A 10 -11.36 33.81 -63.59
CA THR A 10 -11.97 32.47 -63.66
C THR A 10 -11.72 31.37 -62.60
N PHE A 11 -12.65 30.38 -62.63
CA PHE A 11 -12.66 28.96 -62.16
C PHE A 11 -12.92 28.71 -60.66
N ALA A 12 -14.03 28.10 -60.19
CA ALA A 12 -14.75 26.87 -60.56
C ALA A 12 -13.94 25.58 -60.36
N ALA A 13 -14.23 24.83 -59.29
CA ALA A 13 -14.39 23.37 -59.32
C ALA A 13 -14.83 22.84 -57.95
N LEU A 14 -16.00 22.20 -57.98
CA LEU A 14 -16.56 21.31 -56.99
C LEU A 14 -15.63 20.10 -56.80
N LEU A 15 -15.16 19.85 -55.57
CA LEU A 15 -14.45 18.61 -55.22
C LEU A 15 -15.11 17.97 -54.00
N LEU A 16 -15.91 16.95 -54.31
CA LEU A 16 -16.26 15.85 -53.41
C LEU A 16 -14.96 15.16 -52.99
N PHE A 17 -14.62 15.20 -51.71
CA PHE A 17 -13.62 14.31 -51.12
C PHE A 17 -14.28 13.50 -50.01
N THR A 18 -14.47 12.21 -50.32
CA THR A 18 -14.59 11.12 -49.37
C THR A 18 -13.40 11.14 -48.40
N PRO A 19 -13.59 10.97 -47.08
CA PRO A 19 -12.49 10.66 -46.19
C PRO A 19 -12.16 9.17 -46.35
N THR A 20 -11.37 8.85 -47.37
CA THR A 20 -10.60 7.59 -47.41
C THR A 20 -9.39 7.75 -46.49
N LEU A 21 -9.37 6.91 -45.45
CA LEU A 21 -8.21 6.20 -44.93
C LEU A 21 -6.84 6.87 -45.16
N PHE A 22 -6.38 7.64 -44.18
CA PHE A 22 -4.99 7.66 -43.76
C PHE A 22 -4.98 8.01 -42.26
N ALA A 23 -5.46 7.08 -41.44
CA ALA A 23 -4.92 6.98 -40.10
C ALA A 23 -3.52 6.38 -40.30
N ASP A 24 -2.50 7.17 -40.02
CA ASP A 24 -1.16 6.66 -39.73
C ASP A 24 -1.35 5.61 -38.62
N GLU A 25 -1.34 4.33 -38.99
CA GLU A 25 -1.03 3.25 -38.08
C GLU A 25 0.35 3.59 -37.52
N GLN A 26 0.36 4.23 -36.36
CA GLN A 26 1.48 4.04 -35.44
C GLN A 26 1.66 2.54 -35.36
N ASN A 27 2.78 2.07 -35.91
CA ASN A 27 3.38 0.78 -35.63
C ASN A 27 3.55 0.69 -34.10
N LEU A 28 2.47 0.39 -33.39
CA LEU A 28 2.50 -0.15 -32.06
C LEU A 28 3.10 -1.53 -32.27
N LEU A 29 4.41 -1.61 -32.08
CA LEU A 29 5.11 -2.87 -31.93
C LEU A 29 4.25 -3.75 -31.01
N PRO A 30 3.90 -4.99 -31.39
CA PRO A 30 3.28 -5.90 -30.44
C PRO A 30 4.26 -5.99 -29.27
N ILE A 31 3.83 -5.52 -28.10
CA ILE A 31 4.57 -5.72 -26.86
C ILE A 31 4.42 -7.20 -26.57
N ASP A 32 5.31 -8.01 -27.13
CA ASP A 32 5.39 -9.47 -26.97
C ASP A 32 5.92 -9.87 -25.57
N GLY A 33 5.82 -8.94 -24.60
CA GLY A 33 6.29 -9.08 -23.23
C GLY A 33 5.11 -9.27 -22.27
N SER A 34 5.26 -10.21 -21.33
CA SER A 34 4.30 -10.40 -20.25
C SER A 34 4.25 -9.16 -19.36
N LEU A 35 3.19 -8.34 -19.47
CA LEU A 35 3.00 -7.15 -18.64
C LEU A 35 2.82 -7.46 -17.14
N THR A 36 2.60 -8.73 -16.78
CA THR A 36 2.54 -9.18 -15.39
C THR A 36 3.93 -9.41 -14.79
N ASP A 37 4.99 -9.33 -15.59
CA ASP A 37 6.36 -9.48 -15.13
C ASP A 37 7.35 -8.67 -15.97
N LEU A 38 7.69 -7.48 -15.47
CA LEU A 38 8.65 -6.59 -16.10
C LEU A 38 10.11 -7.04 -15.95
N THR A 39 10.36 -8.10 -15.17
CA THR A 39 11.70 -8.64 -14.90
C THR A 39 12.03 -9.90 -15.71
N GLY A 40 11.08 -10.46 -16.46
CA GLY A 40 11.30 -11.64 -17.30
C GLY A 40 11.67 -12.91 -16.52
N ASP A 41 11.02 -13.11 -15.37
CA ASP A 41 11.25 -14.15 -14.37
C ASP A 41 12.63 -14.09 -13.69
N ASP A 42 13.39 -13.02 -13.91
CA ASP A 42 14.73 -12.84 -13.38
C ASP A 42 14.84 -11.62 -12.45
N PRO A 43 14.70 -11.80 -11.13
CA PRO A 43 14.84 -10.69 -10.18
C PRO A 43 16.26 -10.13 -10.08
N TYR A 44 17.24 -10.73 -10.77
CA TYR A 44 18.62 -10.26 -10.80
C TYR A 44 19.00 -9.68 -12.17
N TYR A 45 18.02 -9.41 -13.05
CA TYR A 45 18.21 -9.10 -14.48
C TYR A 45 19.33 -8.09 -14.80
N TYR A 46 19.66 -7.20 -13.86
CA TYR A 46 20.74 -6.22 -13.95
C TYR A 46 22.17 -6.81 -13.93
N THR A 47 22.31 -8.13 -13.77
CA THR A 47 23.59 -8.87 -13.86
C THR A 47 23.57 -9.95 -14.95
N THR A 48 22.53 -10.03 -15.78
CA THR A 48 22.34 -11.14 -16.74
C THR A 48 23.42 -11.17 -17.81
N ASP A 49 23.99 -10.02 -18.14
CA ASP A 49 25.08 -9.84 -19.11
C ASP A 49 26.47 -9.98 -18.47
N GLN A 50 26.56 -10.22 -17.16
CA GLN A 50 27.81 -10.34 -16.41
C GLN A 50 28.07 -11.79 -16.02
N VAL A 51 28.82 -12.50 -16.88
CA VAL A 51 29.23 -13.89 -16.66
C VAL A 51 30.75 -13.96 -16.53
N ILE A 52 31.22 -14.50 -15.41
CA ILE A 52 32.64 -14.70 -15.12
C ILE A 52 33.03 -16.11 -15.57
N ASP A 53 33.94 -16.22 -16.53
CA ASP A 53 34.51 -17.48 -16.95
C ASP A 53 35.64 -17.96 -16.02
N ASP A 54 36.12 -19.19 -16.26
CA ASP A 54 37.18 -19.82 -15.48
C ASP A 54 38.56 -19.17 -15.71
N GLU A 55 38.74 -18.33 -16.73
CA GLU A 55 40.02 -17.67 -17.04
C GLU A 55 40.11 -16.27 -16.40
N ASN A 56 38.96 -15.68 -16.08
CA ASN A 56 38.86 -14.36 -15.49
C ASN A 56 39.37 -14.34 -14.03
N ALA A 57 40.31 -13.44 -13.74
CA ALA A 57 40.89 -13.27 -12.40
C ALA A 57 39.86 -12.89 -11.33
N GLN A 58 38.74 -12.27 -11.71
CA GLN A 58 37.63 -11.90 -10.82
C GLN A 58 36.89 -13.12 -10.26
N LYS A 59 37.07 -14.33 -10.82
CA LYS A 59 36.49 -15.57 -10.28
C LYS A 59 36.87 -15.83 -8.82
N ASN A 60 38.04 -15.35 -8.40
CA ASN A 60 38.52 -15.48 -7.03
C ASN A 60 37.74 -14.59 -6.04
N VAL A 61 36.98 -13.61 -6.54
CA VAL A 61 36.21 -12.65 -5.74
C VAL A 61 34.72 -12.95 -5.80
N VAL A 62 34.17 -13.17 -6.99
CA VAL A 62 32.71 -13.31 -7.20
C VAL A 62 32.28 -14.69 -7.69
N GLY A 63 33.21 -15.64 -7.80
CA GLY A 63 32.96 -16.97 -8.34
C GLY A 63 32.85 -17.00 -9.87
N THR A 64 32.52 -18.16 -10.43
CA THR A 64 32.30 -18.37 -11.87
C THR A 64 30.81 -18.41 -12.18
N GLY A 65 30.45 -18.08 -13.42
CA GLY A 65 29.08 -17.90 -13.86
C GLY A 65 28.56 -16.49 -13.61
N ARG A 66 27.24 -16.34 -13.50
CA ARG A 66 26.59 -15.04 -13.25
C ARG A 66 27.10 -14.42 -11.95
N VAL A 67 27.43 -13.13 -11.98
CA VAL A 67 27.82 -12.38 -10.77
C VAL A 67 26.68 -12.36 -9.76
N LYS A 68 26.91 -12.89 -8.56
CA LYS A 68 25.91 -12.98 -7.47
C LYS A 68 26.20 -12.03 -6.31
N MET A 69 27.34 -11.37 -6.31
CA MET A 69 27.80 -10.49 -5.24
C MET A 69 28.60 -9.33 -5.83
N THR A 70 28.63 -8.21 -5.13
CA THR A 70 29.52 -7.10 -5.44
C THR A 70 30.97 -7.49 -5.17
N HIS A 71 31.92 -6.65 -5.62
CA HIS A 71 33.34 -6.82 -5.28
C HIS A 71 33.61 -6.75 -3.76
N SER A 72 32.73 -6.12 -2.99
CA SER A 72 32.78 -6.08 -1.52
C SER A 72 32.10 -7.27 -0.86
N GLN A 73 31.79 -8.33 -1.63
CA GLN A 73 31.10 -9.54 -1.19
C GLN A 73 29.70 -9.31 -0.63
N VAL A 74 29.07 -8.18 -0.98
CA VAL A 74 27.66 -7.94 -0.67
C VAL A 74 26.83 -8.76 -1.66
N PRO A 75 25.95 -9.66 -1.21
CA PRO A 75 25.04 -10.35 -2.11
C PRO A 75 24.22 -9.36 -2.94
N HIS A 76 24.09 -9.65 -4.24
CA HIS A 76 23.06 -9.00 -5.03
C HIS A 76 21.71 -9.39 -4.46
N LEU A 77 20.85 -8.39 -4.28
CA LEU A 77 19.49 -8.57 -3.78
C LEU A 77 18.50 -8.40 -4.93
N PRO A 78 17.32 -9.04 -4.84
CA PRO A 78 16.38 -9.03 -5.95
C PRO A 78 15.83 -7.63 -6.22
N ALA A 79 15.50 -7.39 -7.48
CA ALA A 79 14.76 -6.23 -7.93
C ALA A 79 13.45 -6.70 -8.58
N PHE A 80 12.32 -6.18 -8.10
CA PHE A 80 11.00 -6.42 -8.65
C PHE A 80 10.34 -5.09 -9.00
N SER A 81 9.68 -5.04 -10.15
CA SER A 81 8.93 -3.87 -10.60
C SER A 81 7.55 -4.28 -11.07
N GLY A 82 6.56 -3.44 -10.79
CA GLY A 82 5.19 -3.65 -11.22
C GLY A 82 4.36 -2.40 -11.02
N TYR A 83 3.06 -2.51 -11.30
CA TYR A 83 2.13 -1.43 -11.10
C TYR A 83 0.76 -1.92 -10.67
N MET A 84 0.00 -1.04 -10.03
CA MET A 84 -1.42 -1.20 -9.77
C MET A 84 -2.17 -0.13 -10.54
N ASN A 85 -3.38 -0.44 -11.01
CA ASN A 85 -4.24 0.55 -11.60
C ASN A 85 -5.70 0.38 -11.19
N THR A 86 -6.41 1.51 -11.17
CA THR A 86 -7.86 1.57 -11.05
C THR A 86 -8.29 2.82 -11.80
N ASN A 87 -9.27 2.70 -12.71
CA ASN A 87 -9.77 3.81 -13.55
C ASN A 87 -8.67 4.56 -14.33
N TYR A 88 -7.70 3.83 -14.92
CA TYR A 88 -6.54 4.39 -15.64
C TYR A 88 -5.58 5.22 -14.80
N THR A 89 -5.71 5.16 -13.48
CA THR A 89 -4.77 5.80 -12.58
C THR A 89 -3.72 4.80 -12.12
N TYR A 90 -2.46 5.07 -12.43
CA TYR A 90 -1.35 4.14 -12.23
C TYR A 90 -0.54 4.46 -10.97
N ARG A 91 -0.04 3.41 -10.36
CA ARG A 91 0.67 3.37 -9.10
C ARG A 91 1.82 2.38 -9.24
N PHE A 92 3.05 2.88 -9.25
CA PHE A 92 4.23 2.06 -9.50
C PHE A 92 4.76 1.52 -8.17
N VAL A 93 5.00 0.21 -8.15
CA VAL A 93 5.59 -0.48 -7.01
C VAL A 93 6.91 -1.06 -7.47
N ASN A 94 7.98 -0.69 -6.77
CA ASN A 94 9.29 -1.27 -6.99
C ASN A 94 9.83 -1.78 -5.67
N VAL A 95 10.36 -2.99 -5.67
CA VAL A 95 11.27 -3.45 -4.64
C VAL A 95 12.65 -3.46 -5.25
N THR A 96 13.55 -2.64 -4.73
CA THR A 96 14.96 -2.67 -5.10
C THR A 96 15.74 -3.09 -3.87
N GLU A 97 16.35 -4.26 -3.95
CA GLU A 97 17.01 -4.92 -2.85
C GLU A 97 16.05 -5.27 -1.68
N GLN A 98 16.06 -4.47 -0.62
CA GLN A 98 15.21 -4.60 0.56
C GLN A 98 14.41 -3.31 0.82
N THR A 99 14.31 -2.43 -0.17
CA THR A 99 13.51 -1.20 -0.07
C THR A 99 12.36 -1.27 -1.07
N MET A 100 11.13 -1.25 -0.56
CA MET A 100 9.94 -1.03 -1.38
C MET A 100 9.75 0.48 -1.58
N THR A 101 9.39 0.88 -2.78
CA THR A 101 8.85 2.20 -3.10
C THR A 101 7.48 2.05 -3.75
N PHE A 102 6.59 2.96 -3.40
CA PHE A 102 5.24 3.01 -3.94
C PHE A 102 4.92 4.46 -4.31
N ILE A 103 4.91 4.75 -5.62
CA ILE A 103 4.77 6.10 -6.18
C ILE A 103 3.57 6.16 -7.13
N GLY A 104 2.72 7.16 -6.98
CA GLY A 104 1.52 7.36 -7.78
C GLY A 104 1.07 8.81 -7.76
N GLU A 105 -0.23 9.02 -7.54
CA GLU A 105 -0.82 10.36 -7.54
C GLU A 105 -0.37 11.20 -6.35
N GLY A 106 -0.05 12.46 -6.62
CA GLY A 106 0.35 13.41 -5.60
C GLY A 106 -0.77 14.01 -4.75
N LYS A 107 -2.06 13.63 -4.95
CA LYS A 107 -3.22 13.97 -4.10
C LYS A 107 -4.32 12.93 -4.29
N HIS A 108 -4.20 11.82 -3.57
CA HIS A 108 -5.12 10.71 -3.68
C HIS A 108 -6.16 10.73 -2.56
N GLY A 109 -7.44 10.69 -2.94
CA GLY A 109 -8.55 10.74 -2.01
C GLY A 109 -8.80 9.44 -1.27
N LEU A 110 -9.08 9.55 0.03
CA LEU A 110 -9.36 8.42 0.90
C LEU A 110 -10.78 8.51 1.47
N TRP A 111 -11.31 7.35 1.82
CA TRP A 111 -12.59 7.21 2.49
C TRP A 111 -12.41 6.75 3.92
N ARG A 112 -13.09 7.41 4.84
CA ARG A 112 -13.17 7.03 6.23
C ARG A 112 -14.03 5.79 6.40
N VAL A 113 -13.51 4.78 7.07
CA VAL A 113 -14.29 3.64 7.56
C VAL A 113 -13.80 3.27 8.95
N GLN A 114 -14.54 2.42 9.65
CA GLN A 114 -14.13 1.94 10.97
C GLN A 114 -14.70 0.54 11.20
N ASP A 115 -13.84 -0.42 11.50
CA ASP A 115 -14.27 -1.76 11.90
C ASP A 115 -14.96 -1.75 13.28
N ASN A 116 -15.91 -2.66 13.45
CA ASN A 116 -16.82 -2.70 14.59
C ASN A 116 -16.42 -3.70 15.68
N GLY A 117 -15.20 -4.27 15.59
CA GLY A 117 -14.71 -5.30 16.49
C GLY A 117 -15.33 -6.69 16.28
N THR A 118 -15.91 -6.94 15.10
CA THR A 118 -16.41 -8.25 14.69
C THR A 118 -15.74 -8.73 13.42
N ILE A 119 -15.77 -10.04 13.21
CA ILE A 119 -15.34 -10.71 11.99
C ILE A 119 -16.57 -11.36 11.38
N ARG A 120 -16.85 -11.06 10.11
CA ARG A 120 -17.87 -11.77 9.34
C ARG A 120 -17.31 -13.11 8.88
N GLU A 121 -18.07 -14.15 9.15
CA GLU A 121 -17.76 -15.54 8.86
C GLU A 121 -18.83 -16.06 7.90
N TYR A 122 -18.41 -16.40 6.67
CA TYR A 122 -19.29 -16.87 5.60
C TYR A 122 -19.47 -18.39 5.68
N ARG A 123 -20.68 -18.86 5.41
CA ARG A 123 -21.00 -20.29 5.33
C ARG A 123 -20.35 -20.87 4.08
N LYS A 124 -19.57 -21.93 4.25
CA LYS A 124 -18.97 -22.69 3.15
C LYS A 124 -20.05 -23.40 2.32
N LYS A 125 -19.89 -23.41 1.01
CA LYS A 125 -20.79 -24.04 0.04
C LYS A 125 -21.04 -25.51 0.39
N GLY A 126 -22.31 -25.90 0.37
CA GLY A 126 -22.74 -27.29 0.60
C GLY A 126 -22.64 -27.78 2.05
N THR A 127 -22.22 -26.93 3.00
CA THR A 127 -22.18 -27.31 4.43
C THR A 127 -23.50 -26.97 5.13
N GLN A 128 -23.76 -27.55 6.31
CA GLN A 128 -24.88 -27.13 7.15
C GLN A 128 -24.65 -25.69 7.66
N GLY A 129 -25.70 -24.97 8.03
CA GLY A 129 -25.60 -23.66 8.67
C GLY A 129 -26.28 -23.64 10.04
N LEU A 130 -26.15 -22.51 10.74
CA LEU A 130 -26.90 -22.24 11.96
C LEU A 130 -28.28 -21.68 11.61
N PRO A 131 -29.35 -22.05 12.33
CA PRO A 131 -30.66 -21.44 12.11
C PRO A 131 -30.65 -19.96 12.52
N LYS A 132 -31.55 -19.16 11.93
CA LYS A 132 -31.74 -17.76 12.33
C LYS A 132 -31.99 -17.63 13.84
N GLY A 133 -31.31 -16.68 14.49
CA GLY A 133 -31.43 -16.45 15.93
C GLY A 133 -30.67 -17.44 16.81
N ALA A 134 -29.81 -18.28 16.24
CA ALA A 134 -28.90 -19.14 17.00
C ALA A 134 -28.00 -18.31 17.93
N ASP A 135 -27.92 -18.72 19.21
CA ASP A 135 -26.93 -18.19 20.15
C ASP A 135 -25.52 -18.63 19.74
N LEU A 136 -24.74 -17.71 19.18
CA LEU A 136 -23.41 -17.99 18.63
C LEU A 136 -22.41 -18.46 19.70
N PHE A 137 -22.62 -18.11 20.98
CA PHE A 137 -21.76 -18.53 22.09
C PHE A 137 -22.11 -19.89 22.68
N HIS A 138 -23.25 -20.48 22.30
CA HIS A 138 -23.68 -21.76 22.83
C HIS A 138 -22.72 -22.88 22.38
N LYS A 139 -22.19 -23.67 23.33
CA LYS A 139 -21.21 -24.75 23.08
C LYS A 139 -21.62 -25.72 21.97
N LYS A 140 -22.91 -26.00 21.84
CA LYS A 140 -23.48 -26.87 20.78
C LYS A 140 -23.19 -26.37 19.35
N HIS A 141 -22.97 -25.08 19.16
CA HIS A 141 -22.69 -24.47 17.84
C HIS A 141 -21.19 -24.39 17.52
N ALA A 142 -20.31 -24.61 18.50
CA ALA A 142 -18.87 -24.41 18.34
C ALA A 142 -18.27 -25.21 17.17
N SER A 143 -18.66 -26.47 17.01
CA SER A 143 -18.17 -27.33 15.90
C SER A 143 -18.69 -26.85 14.54
N VAL A 144 -19.95 -26.42 14.46
CA VAL A 144 -20.55 -25.87 13.24
C VAL A 144 -19.80 -24.60 12.82
N ILE A 145 -19.66 -23.65 13.75
CA ILE A 145 -18.96 -22.37 13.53
C ILE A 145 -17.50 -22.58 13.10
N ALA A 146 -16.79 -23.51 13.73
CA ALA A 146 -15.38 -23.75 13.45
C ALA A 146 -15.14 -24.41 12.08
N ASN A 147 -16.03 -25.32 11.66
CA ASN A 147 -15.79 -26.14 10.48
C ASN A 147 -16.51 -25.64 9.22
N GLN A 148 -17.71 -25.07 9.39
CA GLN A 148 -18.65 -24.76 8.30
C GLN A 148 -18.65 -23.27 7.93
N TYR A 149 -18.02 -22.41 8.74
CA TYR A 149 -17.91 -20.98 8.47
C TYR A 149 -16.45 -20.52 8.40
N GLY A 150 -16.14 -19.60 7.50
CA GLY A 150 -14.81 -18.99 7.33
C GLY A 150 -14.89 -17.51 6.92
N SER A 151 -13.95 -16.69 7.41
CA SER A 151 -13.90 -15.25 7.10
C SER A 151 -13.40 -14.95 5.68
N PHE A 152 -12.66 -15.89 5.10
CA PHE A 152 -12.18 -15.88 3.73
C PHE A 152 -12.16 -17.31 3.20
N ILE A 153 -12.80 -17.54 2.04
CA ILE A 153 -13.00 -18.87 1.45
C ILE A 153 -12.49 -18.83 0.00
N PRO A 154 -11.16 -18.76 -0.22
CA PRO A 154 -10.57 -18.49 -1.53
C PRO A 154 -11.01 -19.50 -2.61
N GLU A 155 -11.28 -20.75 -2.23
CA GLU A 155 -11.78 -21.80 -3.13
C GLU A 155 -13.17 -21.51 -3.71
N GLU A 156 -13.92 -20.58 -3.11
CA GLU A 156 -15.24 -20.16 -3.60
C GLU A 156 -15.18 -18.85 -4.42
N SER A 157 -14.04 -18.16 -4.49
CA SER A 157 -13.90 -16.90 -5.26
C SER A 157 -15.06 -15.92 -4.98
N TRP A 158 -15.58 -15.21 -5.97
CA TRP A 158 -16.71 -14.30 -5.84
C TRP A 158 -17.96 -14.93 -5.21
N ASP A 159 -18.20 -16.24 -5.45
CA ASP A 159 -19.35 -16.95 -4.90
C ASP A 159 -19.26 -17.05 -3.37
N GLY A 160 -18.07 -16.99 -2.77
CA GLY A 160 -17.89 -17.06 -1.32
C GLY A 160 -18.47 -15.85 -0.59
N TYR A 161 -18.57 -14.70 -1.28
CA TYR A 161 -19.19 -13.51 -0.70
C TYR A 161 -20.72 -13.59 -0.75
N LYS A 162 -21.35 -13.25 0.37
CA LYS A 162 -22.80 -13.20 0.53
C LYS A 162 -23.22 -11.77 0.85
N HIS A 163 -24.11 -11.23 0.03
CA HIS A 163 -24.65 -9.89 0.20
C HIS A 163 -25.52 -9.80 1.47
N PRO A 164 -25.72 -8.62 2.07
CA PRO A 164 -26.51 -8.47 3.30
C PRO A 164 -27.93 -9.02 3.21
N HIS A 165 -28.60 -8.86 2.05
CA HIS A 165 -29.96 -9.38 1.83
C HIS A 165 -30.02 -10.92 1.74
N GLN A 166 -28.88 -11.58 1.67
CA GLN A 166 -28.74 -13.04 1.63
C GLN A 166 -28.41 -13.61 3.01
N GLU A 167 -28.56 -12.86 4.11
CA GLU A 167 -28.26 -13.32 5.48
C GLU A 167 -28.82 -14.73 5.78
N VAL A 168 -30.05 -14.98 5.36
CA VAL A 168 -30.71 -16.29 5.51
C VAL A 168 -30.84 -16.94 4.14
N ALA A 169 -30.30 -18.14 3.99
CA ALA A 169 -30.44 -18.96 2.80
C ALA A 169 -31.86 -19.53 2.68
N GLU A 170 -32.17 -20.08 1.50
CA GLU A 170 -33.48 -20.72 1.22
C GLU A 170 -33.78 -21.90 2.16
N ASP A 171 -32.74 -22.55 2.71
CA ASP A 171 -32.86 -23.63 3.69
C ASP A 171 -33.14 -23.15 5.12
N GLY A 172 -33.32 -21.85 5.34
CA GLY A 172 -33.60 -21.23 6.64
C GLY A 172 -32.38 -21.04 7.55
N ASN A 173 -31.18 -21.42 7.09
CA ASN A 173 -29.94 -21.24 7.83
C ASN A 173 -29.20 -19.96 7.42
N LEU A 174 -28.32 -19.49 8.30
CA LEU A 174 -27.51 -18.29 8.13
C LEU A 174 -26.39 -18.53 7.11
N ASN A 175 -26.34 -17.69 6.07
CA ASN A 175 -25.26 -17.65 5.07
C ASN A 175 -23.99 -16.97 5.59
N PHE A 176 -24.11 -16.13 6.61
CA PHE A 176 -22.98 -15.56 7.33
C PHE A 176 -23.36 -15.30 8.78
N ILE A 177 -22.35 -15.22 9.64
CA ILE A 177 -22.47 -14.86 11.06
C ILE A 177 -21.40 -13.82 11.38
N ASP A 178 -21.70 -12.87 12.26
CA ASP A 178 -20.74 -11.88 12.74
C ASP A 178 -20.29 -12.26 14.15
N LEU A 179 -19.00 -12.55 14.32
CA LEU A 179 -18.43 -12.99 15.59
C LEU A 179 -17.55 -11.89 16.18
N PRO A 180 -17.76 -11.47 17.44
CA PRO A 180 -16.90 -10.49 18.07
C PRO A 180 -15.50 -11.08 18.34
N LEU A 181 -14.48 -10.22 18.46
CA LEU A 181 -13.08 -10.65 18.65
C LEU A 181 -12.86 -11.56 19.88
N ASN A 182 -13.72 -11.47 20.89
CA ASN A 182 -13.68 -12.32 22.10
C ASN A 182 -14.37 -13.68 21.93
N HIS A 183 -14.92 -14.00 20.75
CA HIS A 183 -15.63 -15.24 20.53
C HIS A 183 -14.71 -16.47 20.68
N PRO A 184 -15.16 -17.59 21.31
CA PRO A 184 -14.33 -18.77 21.55
C PRO A 184 -13.67 -19.40 20.32
N LYS A 185 -14.22 -19.17 19.11
CA LYS A 185 -13.62 -19.61 17.83
C LYS A 185 -12.15 -19.19 17.72
N TYR A 186 -11.81 -17.98 18.18
CA TYR A 186 -10.48 -17.40 18.06
C TYR A 186 -9.53 -17.83 19.18
N LYS A 187 -9.94 -18.74 20.06
CA LYS A 187 -9.08 -19.35 21.10
C LYS A 187 -8.32 -18.33 21.95
N GLY A 188 -8.93 -17.16 22.21
CA GLY A 188 -8.32 -16.09 23.00
C GLY A 188 -7.25 -15.27 22.27
N LYS A 189 -7.04 -15.45 20.96
CA LYS A 189 -6.07 -14.69 20.14
C LYS A 189 -6.17 -13.17 20.34
N TYR A 190 -7.38 -12.66 20.56
CA TYR A 190 -7.68 -11.25 20.75
C TYR A 190 -8.10 -10.89 22.18
N ALA A 191 -7.83 -11.78 23.16
CA ALA A 191 -8.23 -11.56 24.55
C ALA A 191 -7.63 -10.28 25.13
N ASP A 192 -6.40 -9.92 24.75
CA ASP A 192 -5.70 -8.71 25.21
C ASP A 192 -5.65 -7.60 24.15
N HIS A 193 -6.42 -7.73 23.07
CA HIS A 193 -6.49 -6.71 22.02
C HIS A 193 -7.03 -5.39 22.59
N VAL A 194 -6.45 -4.28 22.13
CA VAL A 194 -6.87 -2.91 22.48
C VAL A 194 -8.25 -2.63 21.88
N PRO A 195 -9.02 -1.64 22.37
CA PRO A 195 -10.26 -1.28 21.68
C PRO A 195 -10.00 -0.93 20.21
N VAL A 196 -10.81 -1.48 19.30
CA VAL A 196 -10.91 -1.03 17.91
C VAL A 196 -11.80 0.20 17.92
N ASP A 197 -11.18 1.36 18.12
CA ASP A 197 -11.88 2.62 18.35
C ASP A 197 -11.46 3.74 17.40
N LEU A 198 -10.46 3.51 16.54
CA LEU A 198 -10.04 4.47 15.51
C LEU A 198 -10.59 4.08 14.14
N PRO A 199 -11.09 5.05 13.34
CA PRO A 199 -11.30 4.85 11.92
C PRO A 199 -9.96 4.74 11.20
N HIS A 200 -9.99 4.16 10.01
CA HIS A 200 -8.92 4.28 9.04
C HIS A 200 -9.48 4.89 7.76
N PHE A 201 -8.61 5.60 7.03
CA PHE A 201 -8.93 6.26 5.78
C PHE A 201 -8.30 5.43 4.66
N TYR A 202 -9.08 4.93 3.71
CA TYR A 202 -8.62 3.93 2.76
C TYR A 202 -9.03 4.24 1.32
N CYS A 203 -8.30 3.64 0.37
CA CYS A 203 -8.75 3.54 -1.01
C CYS A 203 -8.20 2.27 -1.66
N THR A 204 -8.93 1.72 -2.63
CA THR A 204 -8.51 0.55 -3.41
C THR A 204 -7.42 0.95 -4.40
N MET A 205 -6.30 0.24 -4.38
CA MET A 205 -5.16 0.52 -5.25
C MET A 205 -5.12 -0.40 -6.48
N SER A 206 -5.56 -1.64 -6.32
CA SER A 206 -5.40 -2.70 -7.33
C SER A 206 -6.74 -3.22 -7.88
N ALA A 207 -6.66 -3.93 -9.01
CA ALA A 207 -7.65 -4.95 -9.36
C ALA A 207 -7.54 -6.17 -8.43
N ASN A 208 -8.50 -7.11 -8.52
CA ASN A 208 -8.43 -8.37 -7.76
C ASN A 208 -7.11 -9.09 -8.08
N GLN A 209 -6.48 -9.66 -7.06
CA GLN A 209 -5.23 -10.41 -7.14
C GLN A 209 -4.02 -9.62 -7.68
N TYR A 210 -4.16 -8.30 -7.89
CA TYR A 210 -3.08 -7.36 -8.21
C TYR A 210 -2.05 -7.91 -9.25
N PRO A 211 -2.51 -8.40 -10.41
CA PRO A 211 -1.70 -9.25 -11.31
C PRO A 211 -0.42 -8.59 -11.81
N TYR A 212 -0.42 -7.27 -12.02
CA TYR A 212 0.71 -6.51 -12.54
C TYR A 212 1.72 -6.05 -11.48
N ALA A 213 1.44 -6.27 -10.20
CA ALA A 213 2.35 -5.98 -9.08
C ALA A 213 2.68 -7.23 -8.26
N ARG A 214 2.12 -8.40 -8.61
CA ARG A 214 2.08 -9.59 -7.78
C ARG A 214 3.45 -10.02 -7.27
N LYS A 215 4.47 -10.09 -8.12
CA LYS A 215 5.82 -10.49 -7.70
C LYS A 215 6.43 -9.55 -6.67
N ALA A 216 6.34 -8.24 -6.92
CA ALA A 216 6.87 -7.24 -6.01
C ALA A 216 6.13 -7.25 -4.66
N ILE A 217 4.81 -7.44 -4.70
CA ILE A 217 3.95 -7.47 -3.51
C ILE A 217 4.11 -8.77 -2.71
N ASP A 218 4.13 -9.92 -3.36
CA ASP A 218 4.36 -11.21 -2.71
C ASP A 218 5.73 -11.21 -2.05
N PHE A 219 6.77 -10.75 -2.75
CA PHE A 219 8.10 -10.59 -2.15
C PHE A 219 8.04 -9.66 -0.92
N ALA A 220 7.46 -8.47 -1.03
CA ALA A 220 7.39 -7.51 0.07
C ALA A 220 6.66 -8.05 1.31
N PHE A 221 5.57 -8.80 1.12
CA PHE A 221 4.81 -9.38 2.23
C PHE A 221 5.45 -10.64 2.85
N GLU A 222 6.43 -11.24 2.18
CA GLU A 222 7.23 -12.34 2.75
C GLU A 222 8.40 -11.83 3.62
N GLN A 223 8.69 -10.52 3.60
CA GLN A 223 9.82 -9.96 4.34
C GLN A 223 9.49 -9.70 5.83
N PRO A 224 10.49 -9.64 6.73
CA PRO A 224 10.28 -9.48 8.19
C PRO A 224 9.50 -8.23 8.63
N ALA A 225 9.49 -7.17 7.82
CA ALA A 225 8.70 -5.97 8.08
C ALA A 225 7.19 -6.16 7.86
N ALA A 226 6.77 -7.20 7.14
CA ALA A 226 5.37 -7.52 6.96
C ALA A 226 4.71 -7.98 8.27
N GLY A 227 3.41 -7.70 8.41
CA GLY A 227 2.62 -7.99 9.60
C GLY A 227 2.94 -7.09 10.81
N LYS A 228 3.82 -6.09 10.68
CA LYS A 228 4.18 -5.16 11.76
C LYS A 228 3.18 -4.01 11.83
N VAL A 229 2.17 -4.17 12.67
CA VAL A 229 1.14 -3.15 12.92
C VAL A 229 1.52 -2.29 14.13
N GLY A 230 1.56 -0.97 13.93
CA GLY A 230 1.82 0.04 14.95
C GLY A 230 0.64 0.28 15.89
N PRO A 231 0.82 1.07 16.97
CA PRO A 231 -0.22 1.33 17.96
C PRO A 231 -1.53 1.87 17.39
N LEU A 232 -1.49 2.78 16.41
CA LEU A 232 -2.71 3.35 15.82
C LEU A 232 -3.40 2.30 14.94
N GLY A 233 -2.63 1.57 14.12
CA GLY A 233 -3.12 0.47 13.29
C GLY A 233 -3.83 -0.61 14.11
N LYS A 234 -3.32 -0.96 15.30
CA LYS A 234 -3.99 -1.91 16.21
C LYS A 234 -5.34 -1.39 16.70
N ARG A 235 -5.42 -0.10 17.03
CA ARG A 235 -6.67 0.57 17.41
C ARG A 235 -7.63 0.76 16.24
N ALA A 236 -7.16 0.64 15.00
CA ALA A 236 -7.99 0.52 13.80
C ALA A 236 -8.32 -0.93 13.43
N GLY A 237 -7.80 -1.92 14.18
CA GLY A 237 -8.05 -3.34 13.94
C GLY A 237 -7.21 -3.98 12.83
N LEU A 238 -6.17 -3.31 12.32
CA LEU A 238 -5.35 -3.79 11.21
C LEU A 238 -4.58 -5.09 11.53
N ASP A 239 -4.45 -5.47 12.80
CA ASP A 239 -3.86 -6.73 13.26
C ASP A 239 -4.88 -7.87 13.47
N VAL A 240 -6.13 -7.68 13.04
CA VAL A 240 -7.15 -8.73 12.99
C VAL A 240 -7.01 -9.50 11.68
N ASN A 241 -6.20 -10.58 11.70
CA ASN A 241 -5.79 -11.28 10.47
C ASN A 241 -6.93 -11.93 9.69
N GLU A 242 -8.09 -12.16 10.31
CA GLU A 242 -9.28 -12.66 9.61
C GLU A 242 -9.91 -11.60 8.70
N LEU A 243 -9.62 -10.31 8.94
CA LEU A 243 -10.04 -9.18 8.12
C LEU A 243 -8.92 -8.70 7.19
N TYR A 244 -7.68 -8.64 7.69
CA TYR A 244 -6.52 -8.15 6.95
C TYR A 244 -5.49 -9.28 6.79
N THR A 245 -5.46 -9.89 5.61
CA THR A 245 -4.65 -11.10 5.36
C THR A 245 -3.15 -10.79 5.30
N LYS A 246 -2.78 -9.58 4.86
CA LYS A 246 -1.41 -9.08 4.84
C LYS A 246 -1.41 -7.58 5.16
N VAL A 247 -0.39 -7.13 5.88
CA VAL A 247 -0.20 -5.71 6.23
C VAL A 247 1.27 -5.36 6.09
N LEU A 248 1.57 -4.23 5.46
CA LEU A 248 2.90 -3.65 5.40
C LEU A 248 2.82 -2.19 5.81
N ARG A 249 3.57 -1.83 6.86
CA ARG A 249 3.70 -0.44 7.28
C ARG A 249 4.53 0.35 6.27
N LEU A 250 4.09 1.57 5.99
CA LEU A 250 4.73 2.49 5.04
C LEU A 250 5.22 3.74 5.76
N GLU A 251 6.26 4.33 5.18
CA GLU A 251 6.80 5.65 5.51
C GLU A 251 6.54 6.58 4.32
N GLN A 252 6.15 7.83 4.57
CA GLN A 252 6.07 8.83 3.51
C GLN A 252 7.47 9.36 3.16
N PHE A 253 7.68 9.72 1.89
CA PHE A 253 8.87 10.49 1.52
C PHE A 253 8.86 11.87 2.21
N PRO A 254 10.02 12.49 2.50
CA PRO A 254 10.09 13.72 3.30
C PRO A 254 9.29 14.92 2.76
N ASP A 255 9.03 14.97 1.46
CA ASP A 255 8.25 16.00 0.77
C ASP A 255 6.78 15.62 0.52
N ALA A 256 6.37 14.41 0.89
CA ALA A 256 4.99 13.95 0.83
C ALA A 256 4.20 14.40 2.06
N ARG A 257 2.88 14.57 1.92
CA ARG A 257 1.99 15.02 2.99
C ARG A 257 0.67 14.27 3.01
N SER A 258 -0.01 14.37 4.15
CA SER A 258 -1.46 14.24 4.26
C SER A 258 -2.14 15.61 4.18
N TRP A 259 -3.34 15.64 3.59
CA TRP A 259 -4.11 16.86 3.36
C TRP A 259 -5.54 16.67 3.84
N ILE A 260 -6.15 17.75 4.33
CA ILE A 260 -7.59 17.77 4.61
C ILE A 260 -8.29 18.89 3.87
N ASN A 261 -9.54 18.65 3.46
CA ASN A 261 -10.40 19.72 2.97
C ASN A 261 -11.02 20.47 4.14
N VAL A 262 -10.77 21.77 4.23
CA VAL A 262 -11.38 22.68 5.23
C VAL A 262 -12.45 23.59 4.62
N GLY A 263 -12.70 23.47 3.32
CA GLY A 263 -13.64 24.26 2.52
C GLY A 263 -15.12 24.09 2.92
N GLY A 264 -16.08 24.68 2.23
CA GLY A 264 -17.50 24.59 2.61
C GLY A 264 -18.09 23.19 2.44
N LYS A 265 -19.34 22.99 2.90
CA LYS A 265 -20.12 21.76 2.64
C LYS A 265 -20.64 21.69 1.19
N ASP A 266 -20.56 22.79 0.45
CA ASP A 266 -20.91 22.85 -0.96
C ASP A 266 -19.72 22.39 -1.82
N ALA A 267 -20.00 21.56 -2.84
CA ALA A 267 -18.98 21.00 -3.74
C ALA A 267 -18.16 22.08 -4.49
N SER A 268 -18.57 23.34 -4.41
CA SER A 268 -17.95 24.51 -5.04
C SER A 268 -16.78 25.13 -4.27
N THR A 269 -16.55 24.79 -2.99
CA THR A 269 -15.44 25.37 -2.22
C THR A 269 -14.53 24.31 -1.62
N VAL A 270 -13.51 23.92 -2.39
CA VAL A 270 -12.44 23.04 -1.94
C VAL A 270 -11.28 23.88 -1.39
N ASN A 271 -10.75 23.53 -0.21
CA ASN A 271 -9.57 24.17 0.37
C ASN A 271 -8.70 23.12 1.06
N TRP A 272 -7.67 22.65 0.37
CA TRP A 272 -6.72 21.67 0.89
C TRP A 272 -5.69 22.33 1.80
N GLN A 273 -5.56 21.82 3.02
CA GLN A 273 -4.56 22.24 3.99
C GLN A 273 -3.74 21.02 4.40
N ALA A 274 -2.41 21.18 4.47
CA ALA A 274 -1.51 20.11 4.90
C ALA A 274 -1.73 19.83 6.40
N VAL A 275 -1.71 18.55 6.77
CA VAL A 275 -1.76 18.09 8.16
C VAL A 275 -0.39 18.31 8.80
N ASP A 276 -0.39 18.84 10.02
CA ASP A 276 0.80 18.93 10.87
C ASP A 276 1.02 17.59 11.59
N GLU A 277 1.84 16.73 11.00
CA GLU A 277 2.19 15.40 11.52
C GLU A 277 3.04 15.45 12.80
N SER A 278 3.56 16.62 13.19
CA SER A 278 4.20 16.79 14.50
C SER A 278 3.19 16.87 15.66
N LYS A 279 1.91 17.04 15.34
CA LYS A 279 0.80 17.18 16.31
C LYS A 279 -0.36 16.22 16.07
N THR A 280 -0.47 15.69 14.85
CA THR A 280 -1.42 14.63 14.50
C THR A 280 -0.63 13.36 14.31
N ASN A 281 -0.80 12.38 15.21
CA ASN A 281 -0.15 11.09 15.07
C ASN A 281 -0.71 10.37 13.84
N THR A 282 0.16 9.81 13.02
CA THR A 282 -0.22 9.15 11.76
C THR A 282 0.52 7.82 11.57
N GLU A 283 -0.16 6.84 10.97
CA GLU A 283 0.44 5.61 10.47
C GLU A 283 -0.14 5.26 9.10
N TYR A 284 0.74 4.89 8.17
CA TYR A 284 0.38 4.53 6.79
C TYR A 284 0.63 3.03 6.54
N TYR A 285 -0.24 2.41 5.75
CA TYR A 285 -0.17 0.99 5.46
C TYR A 285 -0.57 0.68 4.02
N LEU A 286 0.09 -0.32 3.45
CA LEU A 286 -0.45 -1.13 2.37
C LEU A 286 -1.05 -2.40 2.98
N ILE A 287 -2.32 -2.65 2.73
CA ILE A 287 -3.06 -3.79 3.29
C ILE A 287 -3.63 -4.67 2.19
N GLU A 288 -3.62 -5.98 2.42
CA GLU A 288 -4.42 -6.94 1.68
C GLU A 288 -5.66 -7.28 2.52
N ARG A 289 -6.84 -7.10 1.92
CA ARG A 289 -8.12 -7.45 2.53
C ARG A 289 -9.02 -8.10 1.49
N PRO A 290 -9.70 -9.22 1.80
CA PRO A 290 -10.71 -9.77 0.91
C PRO A 290 -11.81 -8.75 0.63
N PHE A 291 -12.09 -8.52 -0.66
CA PHE A 291 -13.17 -7.68 -1.15
C PHE A 291 -13.96 -8.51 -2.15
N PHE A 292 -15.22 -8.79 -1.82
CA PHE A 292 -16.04 -9.80 -2.49
C PHE A 292 -15.39 -11.19 -2.52
N ASN A 293 -14.69 -11.55 -1.44
CA ASN A 293 -13.97 -12.83 -1.30
C ASN A 293 -12.85 -13.03 -2.36
N GLU A 294 -12.31 -11.94 -2.89
CA GLU A 294 -11.08 -11.89 -3.67
C GLU A 294 -10.06 -10.96 -3.00
N PRO A 295 -8.75 -11.23 -3.07
CA PRO A 295 -7.75 -10.36 -2.47
C PRO A 295 -7.60 -9.06 -3.26
N TYR A 296 -7.60 -7.94 -2.55
CA TYR A 296 -7.33 -6.60 -3.09
C TYR A 296 -6.32 -5.87 -2.21
N LEU A 297 -5.57 -4.96 -2.83
CA LEU A 297 -4.67 -4.06 -2.13
C LEU A 297 -5.34 -2.71 -1.90
N PHE A 298 -5.20 -2.21 -0.68
CA PHE A 298 -5.64 -0.88 -0.28
C PHE A 298 -4.50 -0.12 0.36
N VAL A 299 -4.39 1.16 0.05
CA VAL A 299 -3.62 2.08 0.89
C VAL A 299 -4.54 2.51 2.01
N THR A 300 -4.02 2.60 3.24
CA THR A 300 -4.77 3.17 4.35
C THR A 300 -3.90 4.00 5.28
N ALA A 301 -4.51 5.03 5.85
CA ALA A 301 -3.91 5.91 6.85
C ALA A 301 -4.77 5.92 8.11
N VAL A 302 -4.14 5.90 9.28
CA VAL A 302 -4.79 6.01 10.59
C VAL A 302 -4.27 7.25 11.29
N TYR A 303 -5.19 8.06 11.84
CA TYR A 303 -4.85 9.31 12.53
C TYR A 303 -5.42 9.31 13.94
N ASP A 304 -4.70 9.93 14.88
CA ASP A 304 -5.25 10.32 16.18
C ASP A 304 -4.60 11.62 16.68
N ASN A 305 -5.30 12.33 17.55
CA ASN A 305 -4.75 13.50 18.24
C ASN A 305 -4.52 13.16 19.71
N ASP A 306 -3.42 13.65 20.29
CA ASP A 306 -3.20 13.48 21.73
C ASP A 306 -4.04 14.44 22.58
N ASP A 307 -4.49 15.55 22.00
CA ASP A 307 -5.18 16.64 22.69
C ASP A 307 -6.71 16.61 22.58
N ASN A 308 -7.27 15.68 21.80
CA ASN A 308 -8.71 15.47 21.68
C ASN A 308 -9.05 14.04 21.25
N LYS A 309 -10.33 13.66 21.32
CA LYS A 309 -10.80 12.29 20.99
C LYS A 309 -11.69 12.28 19.75
N ASP A 310 -11.46 13.18 18.80
CA ASP A 310 -12.34 13.34 17.65
C ASP A 310 -12.42 12.06 16.81
N PHE A 311 -11.31 11.34 16.64
CA PHE A 311 -11.29 10.11 15.87
C PHE A 311 -11.92 8.93 16.60
N GLN A 312 -12.01 8.97 17.93
CA GLN A 312 -12.37 7.80 18.73
C GLN A 312 -13.88 7.55 18.73
N TYR A 313 -14.28 6.30 18.52
CA TYR A 313 -15.66 5.86 18.64
C TYR A 313 -15.78 4.36 18.90
N VAL A 314 -16.69 3.94 19.77
CA VAL A 314 -17.18 2.57 19.91
C VAL A 314 -18.68 2.64 20.08
N ARG A 315 -19.43 1.86 19.31
CA ARG A 315 -20.89 1.79 19.46
C ARG A 315 -21.23 1.27 20.87
N PRO A 316 -22.11 1.94 21.64
CA PRO A 316 -22.49 1.50 22.99
C PRO A 316 -23.50 0.34 22.99
N ASP A 317 -23.33 -0.62 22.08
CA ASP A 317 -24.25 -1.74 21.86
C ASP A 317 -23.52 -2.96 21.26
N GLY A 318 -24.09 -4.16 21.51
CA GLY A 318 -23.61 -5.43 20.99
C GLY A 318 -22.50 -6.10 21.80
N GLU A 319 -22.23 -7.36 21.45
CA GLU A 319 -21.32 -8.26 22.17
C GLU A 319 -19.89 -7.71 22.31
N TYR A 320 -19.41 -6.98 21.29
CA TYR A 320 -18.09 -6.36 21.35
C TYR A 320 -18.03 -5.24 22.41
N TYR A 321 -19.07 -4.42 22.53
CA TYR A 321 -19.15 -3.39 23.57
C TYR A 321 -19.29 -4.00 24.96
N ASP A 322 -20.09 -5.07 25.10
CA ASP A 322 -20.23 -5.80 26.37
C ASP A 322 -18.89 -6.39 26.83
N PHE A 323 -18.10 -6.94 25.90
CA PHE A 323 -16.73 -7.38 26.17
C PHE A 323 -15.82 -6.24 26.66
N LEU A 324 -15.85 -5.08 25.99
CA LEU A 324 -15.05 -3.92 26.39
C LEU A 324 -15.45 -3.35 27.76
N LYS A 325 -16.75 -3.35 28.08
CA LYS A 325 -17.24 -3.01 29.43
C LYS A 325 -16.72 -3.98 30.47
N GLY A 326 -16.72 -5.29 30.17
CA GLY A 326 -16.14 -6.32 31.05
C GLY A 326 -14.66 -6.07 31.34
N LYS A 327 -13.91 -5.56 30.36
CA LYS A 327 -12.52 -5.12 30.49
C LYS A 327 -12.33 -3.76 31.19
N LYS A 328 -13.42 -3.02 31.46
CA LYS A 328 -13.38 -1.63 31.95
C LYS A 328 -12.57 -0.70 31.03
N ALA A 329 -12.61 -0.95 29.73
CA ALA A 329 -11.93 -0.10 28.74
C ALA A 329 -12.60 1.27 28.69
N ALA A 330 -11.79 2.34 28.67
CA ALA A 330 -12.29 3.71 28.52
C ALA A 330 -12.51 4.02 27.04
N VAL A 331 -13.77 3.96 26.59
CA VAL A 331 -14.14 4.18 25.18
C VAL A 331 -15.06 5.38 25.02
N LYS A 332 -14.95 6.07 23.88
CA LYS A 332 -15.86 7.16 23.49
C LYS A 332 -17.04 6.58 22.72
N THR A 333 -18.26 6.92 23.10
CA THR A 333 -19.49 6.35 22.52
C THR A 333 -20.27 7.35 21.66
N GLU A 334 -19.73 8.54 21.44
CA GLU A 334 -20.33 9.58 20.60
C GLU A 334 -19.48 9.76 19.33
N VAL A 335 -20.13 9.69 18.16
CA VAL A 335 -19.45 9.85 16.87
C VAL A 335 -19.11 11.31 16.64
N THR A 336 -17.86 11.61 16.30
CA THR A 336 -17.51 12.89 15.66
C THR A 336 -17.61 12.72 14.15
N GLN A 337 -18.51 13.48 13.53
CA GLN A 337 -18.79 13.38 12.09
C GLN A 337 -17.65 13.95 11.24
N GLU A 338 -17.14 15.13 11.62
CA GLU A 338 -16.03 15.82 10.95
C GLU A 338 -14.87 15.93 11.95
N PRO A 339 -14.00 14.92 12.07
CA PRO A 339 -12.90 14.95 13.01
C PRO A 339 -11.93 16.07 12.65
N ARG A 340 -11.34 16.68 13.67
CA ARG A 340 -10.41 17.79 13.47
C ARG A 340 -8.97 17.32 13.42
N PHE A 341 -8.18 17.92 12.54
CA PHE A 341 -6.75 17.70 12.38
C PHE A 341 -5.99 18.97 12.72
N HIS A 342 -4.78 18.82 13.26
CA HIS A 342 -3.84 19.94 13.29
C HIS A 342 -3.35 20.18 11.87
N ILE A 343 -3.45 21.42 11.38
CA ILE A 343 -2.93 21.83 10.07
C ILE A 343 -1.62 22.61 10.24
N GLU A 344 -0.77 22.57 9.22
CA GLU A 344 0.45 23.38 9.17
C GLU A 344 0.11 24.86 9.46
N GLY A 345 0.90 25.51 10.32
CA GLY A 345 0.55 26.81 10.89
C GLY A 345 -0.22 26.72 12.22
N GLY A 346 -0.42 25.51 12.75
CA GLY A 346 -0.77 25.24 14.16
C GLY A 346 -2.24 25.44 14.53
N LYS A 347 -3.15 25.50 13.54
CA LYS A 347 -4.60 25.58 13.79
C LYS A 347 -5.22 24.20 13.76
N LEU A 348 -6.33 24.04 14.48
CA LEU A 348 -7.16 22.85 14.42
C LEU A 348 -8.31 23.08 13.41
N ALA A 349 -8.51 22.18 12.46
CA ALA A 349 -9.53 22.31 11.42
C ALA A 349 -10.28 21.00 11.17
N ALA A 350 -11.59 21.08 10.95
CA ALA A 350 -12.44 19.92 10.69
C ALA A 350 -12.30 19.46 9.22
N ALA A 351 -12.08 18.17 9.01
CA ALA A 351 -12.04 17.58 7.68
C ALA A 351 -13.46 17.43 7.11
N LYS A 352 -13.68 17.97 5.91
CA LYS A 352 -14.99 17.98 5.26
C LYS A 352 -14.99 17.18 3.98
N GLY A 353 -15.77 16.12 3.95
CA GLY A 353 -15.95 15.29 2.77
C GLY A 353 -16.66 16.04 1.63
N LEU A 354 -16.38 15.60 0.41
CA LEU A 354 -17.07 16.03 -0.79
C LEU A 354 -18.24 15.08 -1.10
N PRO A 355 -19.33 15.56 -1.73
CA PRO A 355 -20.44 14.70 -2.14
C PRO A 355 -20.13 13.87 -3.40
N ILE A 356 -18.96 14.07 -4.01
CA ILE A 356 -18.52 13.43 -5.25
C ILE A 356 -17.54 12.29 -4.99
N TYR A 357 -17.51 11.34 -5.92
CA TYR A 357 -16.59 10.21 -5.90
C TYR A 357 -15.21 10.62 -6.44
N GLY A 358 -14.23 10.88 -5.57
CA GLY A 358 -12.83 11.05 -5.95
C GLY A 358 -12.54 12.36 -6.70
N VAL A 359 -11.52 13.10 -6.27
CA VAL A 359 -11.09 14.37 -6.89
C VAL A 359 -10.65 14.26 -8.37
N HIS A 360 -10.48 13.05 -8.91
CA HIS A 360 -10.01 12.77 -10.29
C HIS A 360 -10.99 11.96 -11.15
N HIS A 361 -12.26 11.85 -10.77
CA HIS A 361 -13.25 11.07 -11.54
C HIS A 361 -14.45 11.90 -12.00
N PRO A 362 -14.25 12.90 -12.90
CA PRO A 362 -15.29 13.85 -13.29
C PRO A 362 -16.48 13.23 -14.04
N ASP A 363 -16.27 12.13 -14.76
CA ASP A 363 -17.32 11.39 -15.48
C ASP A 363 -17.37 9.92 -15.05
N ARG A 364 -17.73 9.70 -13.78
CA ARG A 364 -17.85 8.34 -13.25
C ARG A 364 -18.97 7.54 -13.93
N ALA A 365 -20.00 8.21 -14.45
CA ALA A 365 -21.13 7.58 -15.12
C ALA A 365 -20.70 6.80 -16.37
N ALA A 366 -19.68 7.29 -17.10
CA ALA A 366 -19.10 6.56 -18.24
C ALA A 366 -18.53 5.18 -17.88
N PHE A 367 -18.22 4.92 -16.61
CA PHE A 367 -17.70 3.64 -16.12
C PHE A 367 -18.77 2.75 -15.49
N GLY A 368 -20.06 3.07 -15.67
CA GLY A 368 -21.17 2.31 -15.08
C GLY A 368 -21.25 2.40 -13.55
N GLY A 369 -20.46 3.30 -12.92
CA GLY A 369 -20.50 3.60 -11.50
C GLY A 369 -21.30 4.87 -11.22
N GLY A 370 -21.98 4.95 -10.07
CA GLY A 370 -22.56 6.20 -9.59
C GLY A 370 -21.45 7.09 -9.05
N GLY A 371 -21.53 8.37 -9.38
CA GLY A 371 -20.50 9.37 -9.07
C GLY A 371 -20.64 10.06 -7.71
N ALA A 372 -21.52 9.56 -6.84
CA ALA A 372 -21.77 10.16 -5.53
C ALA A 372 -20.98 9.46 -4.42
N CYS A 373 -20.50 10.23 -3.44
CA CYS A 373 -19.93 9.69 -2.22
C CYS A 373 -20.96 8.79 -1.49
N PRO A 374 -20.59 7.62 -0.94
CA PRO A 374 -21.51 6.83 -0.15
C PRO A 374 -21.98 7.61 1.08
N LEU A 375 -23.24 7.42 1.46
CA LEU A 375 -23.89 8.21 2.52
C LEU A 375 -23.70 7.61 3.93
N LYS A 376 -23.10 6.42 4.02
CA LYS A 376 -22.84 5.68 5.26
C LYS A 376 -21.63 4.75 5.13
N GLY A 377 -21.04 4.37 6.25
CA GLY A 377 -20.13 3.23 6.33
C GLY A 377 -20.87 1.90 6.22
N GLY A 378 -20.16 0.79 6.35
CA GLY A 378 -20.72 -0.57 6.19
C GLY A 378 -20.50 -1.17 4.80
N ASP A 379 -21.27 -2.21 4.47
CA ASP A 379 -21.01 -3.07 3.31
C ASP A 379 -21.21 -2.41 1.95
N TRP A 380 -20.15 -2.43 1.15
CA TRP A 380 -20.14 -1.99 -0.25
C TRP A 380 -21.25 -2.62 -1.09
N SER A 381 -21.57 -3.91 -0.93
CA SER A 381 -22.57 -4.74 -1.64
C SER A 381 -23.38 -4.12 -2.79
N ASN A 382 -24.17 -3.09 -2.53
CA ASN A 382 -25.15 -2.49 -3.47
C ASN A 382 -24.71 -1.13 -4.04
N TYR A 383 -23.52 -0.66 -3.70
CA TYR A 383 -22.93 0.54 -4.28
C TYR A 383 -22.81 0.38 -5.80
N PRO A 384 -23.18 1.39 -6.60
CA PRO A 384 -23.39 2.79 -6.26
C PRO A 384 -24.83 3.20 -5.92
N LYS A 385 -25.74 2.25 -5.67
CA LYS A 385 -27.09 2.61 -5.22
C LYS A 385 -26.98 3.37 -3.90
N THR A 386 -27.89 4.30 -3.65
CA THR A 386 -27.93 5.10 -2.41
C THR A 386 -28.04 4.26 -1.14
N THR A 387 -28.40 2.98 -1.26
CA THR A 387 -28.44 1.99 -0.17
C THR A 387 -27.10 1.29 0.08
N GLY A 388 -26.12 1.41 -0.83
CA GLY A 388 -24.76 0.89 -0.67
C GLY A 388 -23.92 1.76 0.28
N ALA A 389 -22.89 1.17 0.86
CA ALA A 389 -22.02 1.80 1.84
C ALA A 389 -20.57 1.89 1.37
N ALA A 390 -19.68 2.43 2.21
CA ALA A 390 -18.31 2.79 1.84
C ALA A 390 -17.21 1.81 2.21
N GLY A 391 -17.52 0.58 2.60
CA GLY A 391 -16.47 -0.33 3.07
C GLY A 391 -16.93 -1.77 3.15
N TRP A 392 -16.68 -2.39 4.31
CA TRP A 392 -16.93 -3.79 4.54
C TRP A 392 -18.12 -4.02 5.46
N PRO A 393 -18.70 -5.22 5.45
CA PRO A 393 -19.81 -5.54 6.32
C PRO A 393 -19.50 -5.48 7.83
N THR A 394 -18.22 -5.50 8.21
CA THR A 394 -17.76 -5.32 9.59
C THR A 394 -17.50 -3.87 9.95
N ASN A 395 -17.85 -2.91 9.09
CA ASN A 395 -17.72 -1.50 9.40
C ASN A 395 -18.99 -0.91 10.03
N TYR A 396 -18.83 0.08 10.89
CA TYR A 396 -19.95 0.88 11.41
C TYR A 396 -20.63 1.68 10.29
N GLU A 397 -21.97 1.70 10.28
CA GLU A 397 -22.74 2.48 9.29
C GLU A 397 -22.80 3.97 9.64
N GLU A 398 -22.80 4.29 10.94
CA GLU A 398 -22.84 5.64 11.51
C GLU A 398 -21.56 6.45 11.30
N ILE A 399 -20.50 5.80 10.79
CA ILE A 399 -19.24 6.43 10.41
C ILE A 399 -19.34 6.90 8.97
N THR A 400 -19.51 8.21 8.78
CA THR A 400 -19.64 8.79 7.45
C THR A 400 -18.29 8.73 6.70
N PRO A 401 -18.28 8.38 5.40
CA PRO A 401 -17.05 8.12 4.66
C PRO A 401 -16.16 9.32 4.36
N LEU A 402 -16.65 10.55 4.56
CA LEU A 402 -15.93 11.80 4.29
C LEU A 402 -15.10 11.72 2.99
N CYS A 403 -15.73 11.39 1.85
CA CYS A 403 -15.00 11.16 0.60
C CYS A 403 -14.12 12.34 0.25
N ASP A 404 -12.85 12.07 -0.01
CA ASP A 404 -11.83 13.09 -0.30
C ASP A 404 -11.71 14.17 0.78
N GLY A 405 -12.32 14.02 1.96
CA GLY A 405 -12.09 14.93 3.09
C GLY A 405 -10.65 14.85 3.59
N VAL A 406 -10.01 13.70 3.36
CA VAL A 406 -8.59 13.43 3.60
C VAL A 406 -7.95 12.94 2.30
N LEU A 407 -6.81 13.52 1.93
CA LEU A 407 -5.98 13.07 0.82
C LEU A 407 -4.59 12.68 1.33
N VAL A 408 -3.93 11.79 0.62
CA VAL A 408 -2.51 11.45 0.85
C VAL A 408 -1.74 11.55 -0.46
N ASP A 409 -0.48 11.96 -0.38
CA ASP A 409 0.45 11.87 -1.50
C ASP A 409 0.90 10.40 -1.60
N ILE A 410 0.65 9.73 -2.72
CA ILE A 410 1.10 8.36 -2.96
C ILE A 410 2.58 8.39 -3.30
N LYS A 411 3.40 8.54 -2.27
CA LYS A 411 4.86 8.58 -2.36
C LYS A 411 5.42 8.00 -1.06
N PHE A 412 5.52 6.68 -1.04
CA PHE A 412 5.87 5.89 0.14
C PHE A 412 7.10 5.03 -0.10
N TYR A 413 7.79 4.70 0.99
CA TYR A 413 8.81 3.64 1.02
C TYR A 413 8.60 2.72 2.24
N ALA A 414 9.22 1.55 2.21
CA ALA A 414 9.33 0.64 3.35
C ALA A 414 10.64 -0.14 3.30
N ASN A 415 11.36 -0.20 4.43
CA ASN A 415 12.53 -1.07 4.59
C ASN A 415 12.04 -2.47 4.98
N LEU A 416 12.19 -3.42 4.07
CA LEU A 416 11.54 -4.72 4.15
C LEU A 416 12.25 -5.69 5.11
N ASN A 417 13.56 -5.52 5.31
CA ASN A 417 14.36 -6.28 6.28
C ASN A 417 14.12 -5.84 7.74
N GLY A 418 13.30 -4.82 7.98
CA GLY A 418 12.97 -4.31 9.31
C GLY A 418 14.03 -3.39 9.95
N ASN A 419 15.09 -3.04 9.21
CA ASN A 419 16.14 -2.14 9.68
C ASN A 419 15.96 -0.71 9.15
N ASP A 420 16.43 0.27 9.90
CA ASP A 420 16.43 1.67 9.51
C ASP A 420 17.75 2.09 8.87
N TRP A 421 17.72 3.03 7.92
CA TRP A 421 18.94 3.58 7.28
C TRP A 421 19.82 4.38 8.25
N SER A 422 19.26 4.87 9.35
CA SER A 422 19.98 5.55 10.42
C SER A 422 20.69 4.60 11.38
N ASP A 423 20.46 3.28 11.30
CA ASP A 423 21.26 2.31 12.06
C ASP A 423 22.68 2.31 11.50
N PRO A 424 23.70 2.74 12.29
CA PRO A 424 25.08 2.80 11.81
C PRO A 424 25.66 1.42 11.45
N ASN A 425 24.97 0.33 11.78
CA ASN A 425 25.38 -1.05 11.47
C ASN A 425 24.64 -1.66 10.27
N ALA A 426 23.63 -0.97 9.73
CA ALA A 426 22.88 -1.44 8.57
C ALA A 426 23.59 -1.05 7.26
N TYR A 427 23.48 -1.89 6.23
CA TYR A 427 23.90 -1.62 4.85
C TYR A 427 25.40 -1.25 4.66
N LEU A 428 26.27 -1.64 5.59
CA LEU A 428 27.71 -1.40 5.47
C LEU A 428 28.32 -2.30 4.38
N ALA A 429 28.68 -1.73 3.24
CA ALA A 429 29.18 -2.45 2.07
C ALA A 429 30.38 -3.38 2.34
N ASN A 430 31.19 -3.06 3.35
CA ASN A 430 32.40 -3.82 3.70
C ASN A 430 32.18 -4.85 4.85
N ALA A 431 31.00 -4.87 5.47
CA ALA A 431 30.67 -5.81 6.55
C ALA A 431 30.08 -7.15 6.04
N ALA A 432 29.89 -7.31 4.73
CA ALA A 432 29.18 -8.44 4.14
C ALA A 432 29.87 -9.81 4.28
N HIS A 433 31.10 -9.86 4.81
CA HIS A 433 31.76 -11.11 5.20
C HIS A 433 31.16 -11.77 6.44
N GLY A 434 30.25 -11.09 7.16
CA GLY A 434 29.63 -11.62 8.38
C GLY A 434 30.60 -11.75 9.56
N THR A 435 31.79 -11.16 9.46
CA THR A 435 32.83 -11.12 10.49
C THR A 435 33.07 -9.68 10.94
N GLN A 436 33.35 -9.48 12.24
CA GLN A 436 33.69 -8.16 12.78
C GLN A 436 35.06 -7.64 12.29
N GLU A 437 35.90 -8.50 11.73
CA GLU A 437 37.18 -8.11 11.14
C GLU A 437 37.25 -8.63 9.71
N VAL A 438 37.68 -7.78 8.78
CA VAL A 438 37.86 -8.12 7.36
C VAL A 438 39.21 -7.60 6.90
N GLU A 439 40.04 -8.49 6.36
CA GLU A 439 41.33 -8.15 5.75
C GLU A 439 41.15 -7.90 4.25
N TYR A 440 41.53 -6.70 3.80
CA TYR A 440 41.52 -6.29 2.40
C TYR A 440 42.93 -6.38 1.85
N LYS A 441 43.10 -7.01 0.70
CA LYS A 441 44.36 -7.01 -0.06
C LYS A 441 44.27 -5.99 -1.18
N MET A 442 45.32 -5.18 -1.33
CA MET A 442 45.40 -4.12 -2.33
C MET A 442 46.81 -4.04 -2.91
N GLU A 443 46.98 -3.36 -4.04
CA GLU A 443 48.31 -3.15 -4.60
C GLU A 443 49.06 -2.07 -3.81
N PRO A 444 50.27 -2.35 -3.29
CA PRO A 444 51.05 -1.35 -2.57
C PRO A 444 51.38 -0.15 -3.44
N GLY A 445 51.25 1.05 -2.87
CA GLY A 445 51.49 2.28 -3.61
C GLY A 445 51.51 3.52 -2.75
N THR A 446 51.49 4.68 -3.39
CA THR A 446 51.33 5.97 -2.71
C THR A 446 50.06 6.64 -3.22
N TYR A 447 49.05 6.68 -2.36
CA TYR A 447 47.81 7.40 -2.64
C TYR A 447 48.06 8.91 -2.53
N GLY A 448 47.38 9.69 -3.37
CA GLY A 448 47.36 11.15 -3.26
C GLY A 448 48.59 11.87 -3.81
N THR A 449 49.46 11.23 -4.59
CA THR A 449 50.57 11.93 -5.25
C THR A 449 50.05 12.79 -6.41
N PHE A 450 50.27 14.11 -6.35
CA PHE A 450 49.96 14.97 -7.49
C PHE A 450 50.90 14.66 -8.67
N THR A 451 50.32 14.43 -9.84
CA THR A 451 51.06 14.13 -11.07
C THR A 451 51.00 15.27 -12.10
N ASP A 452 50.21 16.32 -11.84
CA ASP A 452 50.11 17.48 -12.71
C ASP A 452 51.20 18.52 -12.44
N ASP A 453 51.66 19.14 -13.52
CA ASP A 453 52.75 20.13 -13.53
C ASP A 453 52.51 21.32 -12.60
N TYR A 454 51.27 21.74 -12.41
CA TYR A 454 50.93 22.92 -11.61
C TYR A 454 51.17 22.66 -10.12
N ASN A 455 50.68 21.53 -9.61
CA ASN A 455 50.87 21.15 -8.21
C ASN A 455 52.30 20.72 -7.90
N VAL A 456 52.96 20.04 -8.84
CA VAL A 456 54.38 19.65 -8.71
C VAL A 456 55.29 20.88 -8.68
N LYS A 457 55.12 21.85 -9.59
CA LYS A 457 55.98 23.05 -9.68
C LYS A 457 55.92 23.96 -8.45
N ARG A 458 54.78 24.02 -7.77
CA ARG A 458 54.59 24.83 -6.55
C ARG A 458 54.97 24.09 -5.27
N GLY A 459 55.46 22.86 -5.36
CA GLY A 459 55.82 22.02 -4.21
C GLY A 459 54.64 21.65 -3.32
N ALA A 460 53.42 21.65 -3.85
CA ALA A 460 52.24 21.29 -3.08
C ALA A 460 52.24 19.79 -2.78
N LYS A 461 51.89 19.43 -1.56
CA LYS A 461 51.64 18.05 -1.14
C LYS A 461 50.16 17.89 -0.88
N ASN A 462 49.60 16.76 -1.27
CA ASN A 462 48.28 16.38 -0.83
C ASN A 462 48.37 16.06 0.68
N PRO A 463 47.63 16.75 1.56
CA PRO A 463 47.63 16.47 2.99
C PRO A 463 47.15 15.05 3.31
N ASP A 464 46.39 14.44 2.39
CA ASP A 464 45.85 13.08 2.51
C ASP A 464 46.73 12.03 1.81
N ALA A 465 47.94 12.41 1.35
CA ALA A 465 48.86 11.45 0.77
C ALA A 465 49.29 10.42 1.81
N MET A 466 49.10 9.15 1.49
CA MET A 466 49.44 8.05 2.38
C MET A 466 50.05 6.88 1.60
N ALA A 467 50.91 6.14 2.27
CA ALA A 467 51.33 4.84 1.77
C ALA A 467 50.13 3.88 1.84
N VAL A 468 49.84 3.24 0.72
CA VAL A 468 48.84 2.18 0.61
C VAL A 468 49.58 0.86 0.85
N PRO A 469 49.29 0.13 1.93
CA PRO A 469 49.93 -1.17 2.22
C PRO A 469 49.42 -2.27 1.28
N ASP A 470 50.04 -3.45 1.28
CA ASP A 470 49.52 -4.64 0.55
C ASP A 470 48.26 -5.22 1.20
N SER A 471 48.06 -5.02 2.50
CA SER A 471 46.79 -5.31 3.16
C SER A 471 46.41 -4.33 4.28
N VAL A 472 45.11 -4.22 4.54
CA VAL A 472 44.55 -3.48 5.69
C VAL A 472 43.39 -4.26 6.31
N THR A 473 43.33 -4.32 7.64
CA THR A 473 42.21 -4.92 8.37
C THR A 473 41.25 -3.84 8.85
N LEU A 474 39.99 -3.92 8.40
CA LEU A 474 38.92 -3.09 8.95
C LEU A 474 38.22 -3.85 10.09
N LYS A 475 37.88 -3.12 11.16
CA LYS A 475 37.15 -3.65 12.32
C LYS A 475 35.80 -2.97 12.45
N TYR A 476 34.74 -3.78 12.48
CA TYR A 476 33.37 -3.37 12.69
C TYR A 476 32.95 -3.66 14.13
N PRO A 477 32.33 -2.70 14.85
CA PRO A 477 31.82 -2.93 16.20
C PRO A 477 30.80 -4.08 16.25
N THR A 478 29.94 -4.17 15.23
CA THR A 478 28.96 -5.24 15.01
C THR A 478 28.70 -5.42 13.52
N VAL A 479 28.34 -6.63 13.10
CA VAL A 479 27.98 -6.93 11.70
C VAL A 479 26.68 -7.74 11.66
N GLN A 480 25.81 -7.41 10.72
CA GLN A 480 24.60 -8.20 10.46
C GLN A 480 24.95 -9.40 9.58
N LYS A 481 24.20 -10.51 9.72
CA LYS A 481 24.36 -11.65 8.83
C LYS A 481 23.91 -11.26 7.41
N PRO A 482 24.71 -11.57 6.37
CA PRO A 482 24.30 -11.33 5.00
C PRO A 482 22.97 -12.03 4.69
N VAL A 483 22.08 -11.30 4.01
CA VAL A 483 20.87 -11.90 3.46
C VAL A 483 21.30 -12.76 2.27
N MET A 484 21.40 -14.06 2.49
CA MET A 484 21.66 -15.02 1.43
C MET A 484 20.32 -15.39 0.79
N PRO A 485 20.21 -15.41 -0.54
CA PRO A 485 19.04 -15.98 -1.19
C PRO A 485 18.92 -17.45 -0.74
N GLY A 486 17.74 -17.82 -0.22
CA GLY A 486 17.43 -19.22 0.07
C GLY A 486 17.49 -20.04 -1.23
N ASN A 487 18.04 -21.27 -1.13
CA ASN A 487 18.04 -22.23 -2.24
C ASN A 487 16.62 -22.68 -2.60
#